data_AF-A0A8B6D5E1-F1
#
_entry.id   AF-A0A8B6D5E1-F1
#
_cell.length_a   1.000
_cell.length_b   1.000
_cell.length_c   1.000
_cell.angle_alpha   90.00
_cell.angle_beta   90.00
_cell.angle_gamma   90.00
#
_symmetry.space_group_name_H-M   'P 1'
#
loop_
_entity.id
_entity.type
_entity.pdbx_description
1 polymer ?
#
loop_
_entity_poly.entity_id
_entity_poly.type
_entity_poly.pdbx_seq_one_letter_code
_entity_poly.pdbx_strand_id
1 'polypeptide(L)'
;MYIINLWSALITVVGIFSFHTTDAQIKPGGIMTPKFINKILKLHNDYRRSEGASNMKQLRWSRKLQNDAQAWAGKCRYAHAYGKWGENVFKAESFLPDDVLIERAISEWYFEKMSWKFTPDCSEACHYTQ
;
A
#
# COMPACT_ATOMS: atom_id res chain seq x y z
N MET A 1 -2.37 -15.88 6.21
CA MET A 1 -1.33 -14.87 6.50
C MET A 1 -1.35 -13.86 5.35
N TYR A 2 -1.76 -12.62 5.60
CA TYR A 2 -1.93 -11.59 4.56
C TYR A 2 -0.84 -10.53 4.73
N ILE A 3 0.01 -10.38 3.71
CA ILE A 3 1.04 -9.35 3.67
C ILE A 3 0.59 -8.33 2.64
N ILE A 4 0.46 -7.08 3.07
CA ILE A 4 -0.12 -6.01 2.26
C ILE A 4 1.00 -5.01 1.97
N ASN A 5 1.74 -5.24 0.89
CA ASN A 5 2.63 -4.20 0.37
C ASN A 5 1.79 -3.07 -0.19
N LEU A 6 1.78 -1.93 0.51
CA LEU A 6 0.93 -0.78 0.19
C LEU A 6 1.71 0.34 -0.50
N TRP A 7 2.38 0.07 -1.62
CA TRP A 7 2.25 1.06 -2.70
C TRP A 7 0.89 0.87 -3.32
N SER A 8 -0.05 1.41 -2.56
CA SER A 8 -1.22 2.01 -3.09
C SER A 8 -2.43 1.11 -3.44
N ALA A 9 -2.99 0.33 -2.49
CA ALA A 9 -4.43 -0.02 -2.27
C ALA A 9 -5.41 -0.68 -3.28
N LEU A 10 -6.10 -1.76 -2.87
CA LEU A 10 -6.81 -2.81 -3.65
C LEU A 10 -8.22 -3.28 -3.10
N ILE A 11 -9.25 -3.82 -3.85
CA ILE A 11 -10.49 -4.65 -3.48
C ILE A 11 -10.33 -6.13 -3.81
N THR A 12 -10.62 -6.99 -2.83
CA THR A 12 -11.28 -8.29 -3.02
C THR A 12 -12.53 -8.40 -2.15
N VAL A 13 -13.51 -9.20 -2.58
CA VAL A 13 -14.63 -9.68 -1.75
C VAL A 13 -14.61 -11.21 -1.78
N VAL A 14 -14.84 -11.85 -0.63
CA VAL A 14 -15.31 -13.24 -0.55
C VAL A 14 -16.61 -13.25 0.27
N GLY A 15 -17.71 -13.58 -0.41
CA GLY A 15 -18.91 -14.17 0.20
C GLY A 15 -19.00 -15.61 -0.26
N ILE A 16 -19.18 -16.53 0.70
CA ILE A 16 -19.26 -17.97 0.51
C ILE A 16 -20.37 -18.29 -0.50
N PHE A 17 -20.04 -18.94 -1.61
CA PHE A 17 -21.02 -19.72 -2.37
C PHE A 17 -20.75 -21.19 -2.16
N SER A 18 -21.77 -21.88 -1.64
CA SER A 18 -21.89 -23.33 -1.62
C SER A 18 -21.50 -23.90 -2.97
N PHE A 19 -20.73 -24.99 -2.95
CA PHE A 19 -20.31 -25.74 -4.12
C PHE A 19 -21.44 -25.87 -5.16
N HIS A 20 -21.31 -25.19 -6.30
CA HIS A 20 -21.75 -25.59 -7.63
C HIS A 20 -21.17 -24.64 -8.71
N THR A 21 -20.54 -25.26 -9.72
CA THR A 21 -20.14 -24.79 -11.07
C THR A 21 -18.99 -23.79 -11.26
N THR A 22 -17.89 -24.34 -11.79
CA THR A 22 -17.02 -23.83 -12.89
C THR A 22 -16.18 -22.56 -12.71
N ASP A 23 -14.85 -22.71 -12.86
CA ASP A 23 -13.87 -21.70 -13.31
C ASP A 23 -13.96 -20.30 -12.68
N ALA A 24 -13.58 -20.19 -11.41
CA ALA A 24 -13.17 -18.92 -10.83
C ALA A 24 -11.75 -18.56 -11.31
N GLN A 25 -11.70 -18.05 -12.53
CA GLN A 25 -10.59 -17.40 -13.21
C GLN A 25 -9.67 -16.60 -12.26
N ILE A 26 -8.41 -17.06 -12.10
CA ILE A 26 -7.29 -16.20 -11.70
C ILE A 26 -7.15 -15.14 -12.79
N LYS A 27 -7.77 -13.97 -12.63
CA LYS A 27 -7.65 -12.88 -13.60
C LYS A 27 -6.32 -12.14 -13.39
N PRO A 28 -5.49 -11.97 -14.43
CA PRO A 28 -4.36 -11.05 -14.37
C PRO A 28 -4.92 -9.62 -14.29
N GLY A 29 -4.78 -8.98 -13.12
CA GLY A 29 -5.40 -7.67 -12.86
C GLY A 29 -5.53 -7.29 -11.39
N GLY A 30 -5.50 -8.27 -10.47
CA GLY A 30 -5.31 -8.05 -9.04
C GLY A 30 -6.47 -7.34 -8.32
N ILE A 31 -6.36 -7.35 -7.00
CA ILE A 31 -7.28 -6.74 -6.04
C ILE A 31 -7.42 -5.22 -6.39
N MET A 32 -6.45 -4.57 -7.05
CA MET A 32 -6.38 -3.14 -7.34
C MET A 32 -7.58 -2.55 -8.13
N THR A 33 -8.44 -1.73 -7.50
CA THR A 33 -9.58 -1.08 -8.19
C THR A 33 -9.41 0.43 -8.33
N PRO A 34 -10.13 1.08 -9.26
CA PRO A 34 -10.11 2.55 -9.38
C PRO A 34 -10.46 3.28 -8.08
N LYS A 35 -11.42 2.74 -7.29
CA LYS A 35 -11.77 3.29 -5.97
C LYS A 35 -10.54 3.42 -5.09
N PHE A 36 -9.68 2.42 -5.14
CA PHE A 36 -8.56 2.35 -4.24
C PHE A 36 -7.33 3.04 -4.76
N ILE A 37 -7.02 2.95 -6.05
CA ILE A 37 -6.07 3.83 -6.75
C ILE A 37 -6.33 5.30 -6.41
N ASN A 38 -7.60 5.71 -6.38
CA ASN A 38 -7.96 7.07 -6.00
C ASN A 38 -7.75 7.33 -4.51
N LYS A 39 -8.14 6.41 -3.62
CA LYS A 39 -8.01 6.57 -2.16
C LYS A 39 -6.57 6.86 -1.75
N ILE A 40 -5.61 6.09 -2.23
CA ILE A 40 -4.21 6.29 -1.82
C ILE A 40 -3.52 7.42 -2.55
N LEU A 41 -3.77 7.63 -3.85
CA LEU A 41 -3.27 8.86 -4.47
C LEU A 41 -3.77 10.08 -3.70
N LYS A 42 -5.04 10.06 -3.24
CA LYS A 42 -5.58 11.11 -2.39
C LYS A 42 -4.83 11.18 -1.05
N LEU A 43 -4.75 10.10 -0.28
CA LEU A 43 -4.08 10.09 1.03
C LEU A 43 -2.62 10.55 0.94
N HIS A 44 -1.82 10.01 0.01
CA HIS A 44 -0.42 10.44 -0.13
C HIS A 44 -0.31 11.91 -0.54
N ASN A 45 -1.11 12.36 -1.50
CA ASN A 45 -1.02 13.76 -1.95
C ASN A 45 -1.54 14.75 -0.90
N ASP A 46 -2.52 14.37 -0.09
CA ASP A 46 -3.00 15.18 1.03
C ASP A 46 -1.90 15.32 2.09
N TYR A 47 -1.26 14.21 2.47
CA TYR A 47 -0.13 14.23 3.40
C TYR A 47 1.06 15.03 2.86
N ARG A 48 1.48 14.81 1.61
CA ARG A 48 2.55 15.58 0.94
C ARG A 48 2.25 17.08 0.91
N ARG A 49 0.99 17.46 0.67
CA ARG A 49 0.56 18.87 0.70
C ARG A 49 0.66 19.46 2.10
N SER A 50 0.38 18.67 3.14
CA SER A 50 0.42 19.12 4.53
C SER A 50 1.84 19.39 5.05
N GLU A 51 2.89 18.90 4.38
CA GLU A 51 4.29 19.18 4.75
C GLU A 51 4.78 20.59 4.41
N GLY A 52 4.06 21.35 3.57
CA GLY A 52 4.40 22.75 3.27
C GLY A 52 5.69 22.95 2.48
N ALA A 53 6.26 21.91 1.86
CA ALA A 53 7.49 22.02 1.08
C ALA A 53 7.27 22.71 -0.29
N SER A 54 8.17 23.64 -0.63
CA SER A 54 8.06 24.49 -1.83
C SER A 54 8.20 23.75 -3.17
N ASN A 55 8.82 22.57 -3.17
CA ASN A 55 9.08 21.76 -4.35
C ASN A 55 8.41 20.38 -4.31
N MET A 56 7.44 20.16 -3.42
CA MET A 56 6.75 18.88 -3.26
C MET A 56 5.96 18.52 -4.53
N LYS A 57 6.33 17.41 -5.17
CA LYS A 57 5.67 16.94 -6.40
C LYS A 57 4.38 16.18 -6.09
N GLN A 58 3.34 16.41 -6.88
CA GLN A 58 2.12 15.60 -6.83
C GLN A 58 2.39 14.22 -7.42
N LEU A 59 2.01 13.18 -6.69
CA LEU A 59 2.12 11.79 -7.14
C LEU A 59 1.02 11.46 -8.15
N ARG A 60 1.38 10.57 -9.08
CA ARG A 60 0.49 9.98 -10.08
C ARG A 60 0.62 8.47 -10.04
N TRP A 61 -0.45 7.77 -10.41
CA TRP A 61 -0.44 6.31 -10.48
C TRP A 61 0.52 5.80 -11.56
N SER A 62 1.22 4.70 -11.28
CA SER A 62 2.03 3.98 -12.26
C SER A 62 1.64 2.50 -12.31
N ARG A 63 1.10 2.08 -13.46
CA ARG A 63 0.75 0.66 -13.69
C ARG A 63 1.96 -0.26 -13.64
N LYS A 64 3.15 0.23 -14.02
CA LYS A 64 4.39 -0.55 -13.90
C LYS A 64 4.72 -0.85 -12.44
N LEU A 65 4.70 0.18 -11.57
CA LEU A 65 5.01 0.01 -10.15
C LEU A 65 3.98 -0.88 -9.45
N GLN A 66 2.69 -0.74 -9.80
CA GLN A 66 1.63 -1.64 -9.33
C GLN A 66 1.93 -3.11 -9.63
N ASN A 67 2.30 -3.42 -10.88
CA ASN A 67 2.58 -4.80 -11.29
C ASN A 67 3.80 -5.37 -10.57
N ASP A 68 4.86 -4.56 -10.45
CA ASP A 68 6.08 -4.93 -9.72
C ASP A 68 5.75 -5.20 -8.22
N ALA A 69 4.94 -4.36 -7.59
CA ALA A 69 4.50 -4.52 -6.19
C ALA A 69 3.60 -5.75 -5.99
N GLN A 70 2.64 -6.00 -6.90
CA GLN A 70 1.76 -7.17 -6.84
C GLN A 70 2.55 -8.48 -6.98
N ALA A 71 3.55 -8.51 -7.87
CA ALA A 71 4.42 -9.67 -8.06
C ALA A 71 5.24 -9.98 -6.79
N TRP A 72 5.67 -8.95 -6.05
CA TRP A 72 6.35 -9.14 -4.78
C TRP A 72 5.40 -9.57 -3.65
N ALA A 73 4.27 -8.86 -3.49
CA ALA A 73 3.26 -9.15 -2.48
C ALA A 73 2.69 -10.58 -2.59
N GLY A 74 2.51 -11.07 -3.83
CA GLY A 74 2.02 -12.42 -4.11
C GLY A 74 2.94 -13.55 -3.60
N LYS A 75 4.19 -13.24 -3.22
CA LYS A 75 5.10 -14.20 -2.57
C LYS A 75 4.79 -14.40 -1.09
N CYS A 76 3.93 -13.55 -0.50
CA CYS A 76 3.57 -13.60 0.92
C CYS A 76 4.80 -13.61 1.85
N ARG A 77 5.78 -12.73 1.59
CA ARG A 77 6.96 -12.51 2.44
C ARG A 77 6.96 -11.10 3.00
N TYR A 78 7.03 -10.96 4.32
CA TYR A 78 7.16 -9.66 4.99
C TYR A 78 8.62 -9.26 5.01
N ALA A 79 9.10 -8.78 3.87
CA ALA A 79 10.46 -8.33 3.64
C ALA A 79 10.47 -7.35 2.45
N HIS A 80 11.53 -6.57 2.35
CA HIS A 80 11.75 -5.73 1.17
C HIS A 80 12.14 -6.55 -0.06
N ALA A 81 11.70 -6.08 -1.23
CA ALA A 81 12.10 -6.64 -2.52
C ALA A 81 13.56 -6.27 -2.89
N TYR A 82 14.09 -5.19 -2.29
CA TYR A 82 15.39 -4.59 -2.64
C TYR A 82 15.54 -4.34 -4.17
N GLY A 83 14.44 -3.91 -4.78
CA GLY A 83 14.37 -3.62 -6.21
C GLY A 83 14.94 -2.25 -6.58
N LYS A 84 14.71 -1.84 -7.84
CA LYS A 84 15.16 -0.55 -8.38
C LYS A 84 14.42 0.67 -7.80
N TRP A 85 13.24 0.47 -7.22
CA TRP A 85 12.34 1.53 -6.76
C TRP A 85 12.29 1.56 -5.23
N GLY A 86 11.97 2.73 -4.65
CA GLY A 86 11.70 2.85 -3.21
C GLY A 86 10.53 1.98 -2.76
N GLU A 87 10.52 1.57 -1.48
CA GLU A 87 9.54 0.60 -0.99
C GLU A 87 9.16 0.77 0.50
N ASN A 88 7.87 0.98 0.79
CA ASN A 88 7.20 0.78 2.07
C ASN A 88 6.35 -0.51 2.06
N VAL A 89 6.40 -1.27 3.16
CA VAL A 89 5.79 -2.59 3.32
C VAL A 89 4.90 -2.58 4.55
N PHE A 90 3.69 -3.16 4.47
CA PHE A 90 2.76 -3.22 5.58
C PHE A 90 2.23 -4.65 5.79
N LYS A 91 1.93 -4.97 7.04
CA LYS A 91 1.35 -6.26 7.45
C LYS A 91 0.30 -5.97 8.50
N ALA A 92 -0.84 -6.63 8.38
CA ALA A 92 -1.83 -6.70 9.44
C ALA A 92 -2.12 -8.17 9.79
N GLU A 93 -2.39 -8.42 11.07
CA GLU A 93 -2.71 -9.77 11.56
C GLU A 93 -4.23 -10.03 11.54
N SER A 94 -5.02 -8.97 11.54
CA SER A 94 -6.49 -9.03 11.49
C SER A 94 -7.00 -8.94 10.05
N PHE A 95 -8.04 -9.71 9.76
CA PHE A 95 -8.85 -9.51 8.56
C PHE A 95 -9.68 -8.25 8.71
N LEU A 96 -9.31 -7.22 7.95
CA LEU A 96 -10.05 -5.98 7.84
C LEU A 96 -10.42 -5.75 6.36
N PRO A 97 -11.47 -4.96 6.07
CA PRO A 97 -11.73 -4.49 4.72
C PRO A 97 -10.49 -3.80 4.14
N ASP A 98 -10.22 -4.03 2.86
CA ASP A 98 -9.01 -3.50 2.23
C ASP A 98 -8.92 -1.98 2.40
N ASP A 99 -10.03 -1.26 2.26
CA ASP A 99 -10.07 0.21 2.35
C ASP A 99 -9.65 0.76 3.70
N VAL A 100 -9.88 0.00 4.77
CA VAL A 100 -9.39 0.29 6.12
C VAL A 100 -7.90 0.02 6.21
N LEU A 101 -7.42 -1.10 5.66
CA LEU A 101 -6.00 -1.48 5.67
C LEU A 101 -5.14 -0.48 4.92
N ILE A 102 -5.66 0.03 3.80
CA ILE A 102 -5.06 1.07 2.97
C ILE A 102 -4.84 2.35 3.76
N GLU A 103 -5.89 2.82 4.42
CA GLU A 103 -5.86 4.04 5.21
C GLU A 103 -4.90 3.89 6.38
N ARG A 104 -5.01 2.77 7.09
CA ARG A 104 -4.16 2.44 8.23
C ARG A 104 -2.69 2.46 7.85
N ALA A 105 -2.26 1.70 6.84
CA ALA A 105 -0.83 1.64 6.49
C ALA A 105 -0.25 3.00 6.11
N ILE A 106 -0.97 3.77 5.27
CA ILE A 106 -0.47 5.06 4.79
C ILE A 106 -0.42 6.06 5.94
N SER A 107 -1.41 6.04 6.83
CA SER A 107 -1.41 6.88 8.02
C SER A 107 -0.27 6.50 8.98
N GLU A 108 -0.05 5.20 9.24
CA GLU A 108 1.02 4.74 10.12
C GLU A 108 2.40 5.12 9.59
N TRP A 109 2.66 4.91 8.29
CA TRP A 109 3.90 5.35 7.66
C TRP A 109 4.09 6.86 7.72
N TYR A 110 3.03 7.63 7.46
CA TYR A 110 3.11 9.09 7.53
C TYR A 110 3.40 9.58 8.96
N PHE A 111 2.75 8.97 9.96
CA PHE A 111 2.85 9.42 11.34
C PHE A 111 4.17 9.04 12.04
N GLU A 112 5.01 8.23 11.41
CA GLU A 112 6.44 8.11 11.78
C GLU A 112 7.15 9.47 11.80
N LYS A 113 6.60 10.50 11.14
CA LYS A 113 7.06 11.90 11.26
C LYS A 113 7.21 12.38 12.70
N MET A 114 6.38 11.86 13.62
CA MET A 114 6.44 12.24 15.03
C MET A 114 7.77 11.79 15.64
N SER A 115 8.23 10.58 15.31
CA SER A 115 9.53 10.05 15.72
C SER A 115 10.67 10.72 14.95
N TRP A 116 10.51 10.88 13.63
CA TRP A 116 11.52 11.51 12.74
C TRP A 116 11.90 12.92 13.20
N LYS A 117 10.96 13.68 13.77
CA LYS A 117 11.21 15.02 14.31
C LYS A 117 12.28 15.03 15.41
N PHE A 118 12.35 13.98 16.23
CA PHE A 118 13.28 13.90 17.36
C PHE A 118 14.56 13.14 16.98
N THR A 119 14.41 12.08 16.20
CA THR A 119 15.52 11.22 15.75
C THR A 119 15.41 11.07 14.23
N PRO A 120 16.04 11.96 13.44
CA PRO A 120 15.93 11.97 11.98
C PRO A 120 16.85 10.92 11.36
N ASP A 121 16.64 9.67 11.71
CA ASP A 121 17.30 8.52 11.14
C ASP A 121 16.29 7.41 10.80
N CYS A 122 16.77 6.44 10.02
CA CYS A 122 15.98 5.29 9.61
C CYS A 122 16.29 4.08 10.52
N SER A 123 16.36 4.28 11.85
CA SER A 123 16.35 3.16 12.79
C SER A 123 14.93 2.72 13.14
N GLU A 124 14.00 3.67 13.24
CA GLU A 124 12.61 3.42 13.67
C GLU A 124 11.54 4.06 12.75
N ALA A 125 11.90 5.07 11.95
CA ALA A 125 10.96 5.91 11.19
C ALA A 125 11.35 6.04 9.71
N CYS A 126 11.38 4.92 9.00
CA CYS A 126 11.89 4.85 7.64
C CYS A 126 10.85 5.13 6.54
N HIS A 127 9.57 4.88 6.81
CA HIS A 127 8.52 4.93 5.80
C HIS A 127 8.09 6.37 5.51
N TYR A 128 8.08 7.25 6.51
CA TYR A 128 7.60 8.64 6.37
C TYR A 128 8.33 9.43 5.28
N THR A 129 9.64 9.23 5.16
CA THR A 129 10.49 10.05 4.27
C THR A 129 10.33 9.72 2.78
N GLN A 130 9.65 8.61 2.46
CA GLN A 130 9.45 8.12 1.10
C GLN A 130 8.01 8.36 0.61
#